data_AF-A0A379USW4-F1
#
_entry.id   AF-A0A379USW4-F1
#
_cell.length_a   1.000
_cell.length_b   1.000
_cell.length_c   1.000
_cell.angle_alpha   90.00
_cell.angle_beta   90.00
_cell.angle_gamma   90.00
#
_symmetry.space_group_name_H-M   'P 1'
#
loop_
_entity.id
_entity.type
_entity.pdbx_description
1 polymer ?
#
loop_
_entity_poly.entity_id
_entity_poly.type
_entity_poly.pdbx_seq_one_letter_code
_entity_poly.pdbx_strand_id
1 'polypeptide(L)'
;MDEEVAKELEVDLKDNITLQTKTLQESLETQEVVAQEQKDLRIKQIEEALRYADEAKITQPQIQQTQDVTQDTMFLLGSDALKSMIQNEATRPLVFSPAYYQTKQTLLDIKNLKVTADTVHVYRYVMKPTLPVRRDSPKTAITLVLAVLLGGMIGAGIVLGRNALRSYKPKAL
;
A
#
# COMPACT_ATOMS: atom_id res chain seq x y z
N MET A 1 10.63 -4.30 20.18
CA MET A 1 11.03 -3.09 19.44
C MET A 1 11.37 -3.42 18.00
N ASP A 2 12.62 -3.74 17.60
CA ASP A 2 12.92 -3.89 16.15
C ASP A 2 12.24 -5.10 15.49
N GLU A 3 12.30 -6.27 16.13
CA GLU A 3 11.64 -7.49 15.65
C GLU A 3 10.11 -7.37 15.71
N GLU A 4 9.60 -6.59 16.67
CA GLU A 4 8.18 -6.34 16.85
C GLU A 4 7.62 -5.41 15.78
N VAL A 5 8.32 -4.31 15.47
CA VAL A 5 7.95 -3.39 14.38
C VAL A 5 8.11 -4.07 13.02
N ALA A 6 9.15 -4.90 12.81
CA ALA A 6 9.29 -5.67 11.58
C ALA A 6 8.11 -6.63 11.36
N LYS A 7 7.63 -7.27 12.43
CA LYS A 7 6.48 -8.17 12.38
C LYS A 7 5.17 -7.42 12.15
N GLU A 8 4.97 -6.26 12.77
CA GLU A 8 3.81 -5.40 12.50
C GLU A 8 3.78 -4.94 11.03
N LEU A 9 4.92 -4.49 10.50
CA LEU A 9 5.03 -4.09 9.09
C LEU A 9 4.77 -5.26 8.12
N GLU A 10 5.15 -6.48 8.49
CA GLU A 10 4.86 -7.67 7.68
C GLU A 10 3.35 -7.96 7.63
N VAL A 11 2.67 -7.86 8.78
CA VAL A 11 1.21 -8.03 8.86
C VAL A 11 0.50 -6.94 8.05
N ASP A 12 0.87 -5.67 8.27
CA ASP A 12 0.30 -4.54 7.53
C ASP A 12 0.52 -4.68 6.02
N LEU A 13 1.70 -5.14 5.58
CA LEU A 13 1.98 -5.32 4.17
C LEU A 13 1.16 -6.47 3.57
N LYS A 14 0.97 -7.57 4.30
CA LYS A 14 0.10 -8.68 3.88
C LYS A 14 -1.36 -8.25 3.78
N ASP A 15 -1.84 -7.46 4.73
CA ASP A 15 -3.21 -6.95 4.74
C ASP A 15 -3.44 -6.01 3.56
N ASN A 16 -2.50 -5.10 3.30
CA ASN A 16 -2.53 -4.22 2.12
C ASN A 16 -2.49 -5.01 0.80
N ILE A 17 -1.62 -6.03 0.69
CA ILE A 17 -1.57 -6.91 -0.50
C ILE A 17 -2.90 -7.62 -0.70
N THR A 18 -3.51 -8.13 0.37
CA THR A 18 -4.79 -8.84 0.32
C THR A 18 -5.91 -7.92 -0.13
N LEU A 19 -5.97 -6.71 0.44
CA LEU A 19 -6.94 -5.68 0.07
C LEU A 19 -6.76 -5.26 -1.40
N GLN A 20 -5.54 -4.95 -1.82
CA GLN A 20 -5.22 -4.54 -3.19
C GLN A 20 -5.55 -5.65 -4.19
N THR A 21 -5.24 -6.91 -3.87
CA THR A 21 -5.57 -8.08 -4.69
C THR A 21 -7.08 -8.18 -4.89
N LYS A 22 -7.86 -8.03 -3.82
CA LYS A 22 -9.32 -8.05 -3.87
C LYS A 22 -9.87 -6.92 -4.75
N THR A 23 -9.39 -5.69 -4.56
CA THR A 23 -9.81 -4.53 -5.37
C THR A 23 -9.48 -4.70 -6.85
N LEU A 24 -8.28 -5.22 -7.17
CA LEU A 24 -7.90 -5.49 -8.57
C LEU A 24 -8.76 -6.60 -9.18
N GLN A 25 -9.13 -7.63 -8.41
CA GLN A 25 -10.01 -8.69 -8.88
C GLN A 25 -11.44 -8.17 -9.15
N GLU A 26 -12.00 -7.38 -8.24
CA GLU A 26 -13.30 -6.72 -8.44
C GLU A 26 -13.27 -5.77 -9.65
N SER A 27 -12.15 -5.06 -9.88
CA SER A 27 -11.95 -4.23 -11.06
C SER A 27 -11.95 -5.04 -12.35
N LEU A 28 -11.28 -6.20 -12.38
CA LEU A 28 -11.28 -7.09 -13.55
C LEU A 28 -12.69 -7.62 -13.85
N GLU A 29 -13.43 -8.05 -12.81
CA GLU A 29 -14.81 -8.52 -12.96
C GLU A 29 -15.71 -7.43 -13.53
N THR A 30 -15.60 -6.20 -13.02
CA THR A 30 -16.34 -5.04 -13.55
C THR A 30 -15.98 -4.78 -15.02
N GLN A 31 -14.70 -4.87 -15.38
CA GLN A 31 -14.27 -4.70 -16.78
C GLN A 31 -14.76 -5.82 -17.70
N GLU A 32 -14.90 -7.04 -17.19
CA GLU A 32 -15.50 -8.17 -17.91
C GLU A 32 -16.98 -7.94 -18.18
N VAL A 33 -17.73 -7.43 -17.20
CA VAL A 33 -19.13 -7.03 -17.38
C VAL A 33 -19.25 -5.94 -18.43
N VAL A 34 -18.43 -4.88 -18.37
CA VAL A 34 -18.43 -3.81 -19.37
C VAL A 34 -18.10 -4.34 -20.77
N ALA A 35 -17.12 -5.24 -20.89
CA ALA A 35 -16.77 -5.86 -22.16
C ALA A 35 -17.93 -6.72 -22.72
N GLN A 36 -18.66 -7.41 -21.84
CA GLN A 36 -19.86 -8.16 -22.22
C GLN A 36 -20.98 -7.23 -22.71
N GLU A 37 -21.26 -6.13 -21.99
CA GLU A 37 -22.27 -5.15 -22.42
C GLU A 37 -21.91 -4.51 -23.76
N GLN A 38 -20.64 -4.21 -24.00
CA GLN A 38 -20.16 -3.70 -25.30
C GLN A 38 -20.34 -4.73 -26.41
N LYS A 39 -20.09 -6.01 -26.13
CA LYS A 39 -20.36 -7.10 -27.06
C LYS A 39 -21.85 -7.18 -27.38
N ASP A 40 -22.71 -7.20 -26.36
CA ASP A 40 -24.16 -7.30 -26.50
C ASP A 40 -24.73 -6.10 -27.29
N LEU A 41 -24.23 -4.89 -27.03
CA LEU A 41 -24.58 -3.70 -27.80
C LEU A 41 -24.20 -3.86 -29.28
N ARG A 42 -22.99 -4.38 -29.56
CA ARG A 42 -22.54 -4.62 -30.93
C ARG A 42 -23.41 -5.66 -31.65
N ILE A 43 -23.91 -6.69 -30.97
CA ILE A 43 -24.87 -7.64 -31.57
C ILE A 43 -26.12 -6.90 -32.06
N LYS A 44 -26.71 -6.06 -31.22
CA LYS A 44 -27.89 -5.26 -31.57
C LYS A 44 -27.63 -4.35 -32.76
N GLN A 45 -26.44 -3.73 -32.82
CA GLN A 45 -26.05 -2.91 -33.98
C GLN A 45 -25.93 -3.74 -35.27
N ILE A 46 -25.39 -4.96 -35.19
CA ILE A 46 -25.30 -5.88 -36.34
C ILE A 46 -26.71 -6.32 -36.77
N GLU A 47 -27.63 -6.60 -35.83
CA GLU A 47 -29.02 -6.93 -36.11
C GLU A 47 -29.77 -5.78 -36.83
N GLU A 48 -29.57 -4.54 -36.37
CA GLU A 48 -30.12 -3.35 -37.04
C GLU A 48 -29.53 -3.17 -38.44
N ALA A 49 -28.21 -3.29 -38.58
CA ALA A 49 -27.54 -3.20 -39.88
C ALA A 49 -27.99 -4.30 -40.85
N LEU A 50 -28.29 -5.50 -40.34
CA LEU A 50 -28.84 -6.59 -41.15
C LEU A 50 -30.21 -6.22 -41.73
N ARG A 51 -31.08 -5.59 -40.94
CA ARG A 51 -32.39 -5.12 -41.44
C ARG A 51 -32.22 -4.12 -42.57
N TYR A 52 -31.31 -3.17 -42.43
CA TYR A 52 -31.02 -2.20 -43.50
C TYR A 52 -30.41 -2.85 -44.74
N ALA A 53 -29.52 -3.83 -44.58
CA ALA A 53 -28.94 -4.58 -45.70
C ALA A 53 -29.99 -5.41 -46.45
N ASP A 54 -30.91 -6.05 -45.73
CA ASP A 54 -32.02 -6.83 -46.31
C ASP A 54 -33.01 -5.93 -47.06
N GLU A 55 -33.38 -4.76 -46.51
CA GLU A 55 -34.24 -3.77 -47.17
C GLU A 55 -33.58 -3.17 -48.43
N ALA A 56 -32.28 -2.88 -48.36
CA ALA A 56 -31.49 -2.37 -49.49
C ALA A 56 -31.09 -3.47 -50.50
N LYS A 57 -31.41 -4.74 -50.24
CA LYS A 57 -31.03 -5.91 -51.05
C LYS A 57 -29.51 -6.05 -51.27
N ILE A 58 -28.72 -5.67 -50.26
CA ILE A 58 -27.26 -5.80 -50.29
C ILE A 58 -26.89 -7.15 -49.69
N THR A 59 -26.60 -8.13 -50.54
CA THR A 59 -26.19 -9.47 -50.13
C THR A 59 -24.67 -9.62 -50.00
N GLN A 60 -23.93 -9.03 -50.95
CA GLN A 60 -22.46 -9.06 -50.98
C GLN A 60 -21.84 -7.76 -50.47
N PRO A 61 -20.62 -7.82 -49.89
CA PRO A 61 -19.90 -6.63 -49.44
C PRO A 61 -19.69 -5.63 -50.58
N GLN A 62 -20.07 -4.37 -50.34
CA GLN A 62 -19.88 -3.25 -51.28
C GLN A 62 -18.63 -2.41 -50.93
N ILE A 63 -17.92 -2.78 -49.87
CA ILE A 63 -16.69 -2.11 -49.43
C ILE A 63 -15.47 -2.69 -50.15
N GLN A 64 -14.70 -1.81 -50.81
CA GLN A 64 -13.44 -2.19 -51.48
C GLN A 64 -12.21 -2.01 -50.58
N GLN A 65 -12.35 -1.31 -49.46
CA GLN A 65 -11.29 -1.04 -48.49
C GLN A 65 -11.78 -1.34 -47.08
N THR A 66 -10.88 -1.85 -46.23
CA THR A 66 -11.13 -2.04 -44.80
C THR A 66 -10.99 -0.69 -44.08
N GLN A 67 -12.01 0.17 -44.23
CA GLN A 67 -12.19 1.29 -43.32
C GLN A 67 -12.92 0.81 -42.06
N ASP A 68 -12.78 1.55 -40.96
CA ASP A 68 -13.49 1.27 -39.73
C ASP A 68 -14.99 1.23 -39.99
N VAL A 69 -15.58 0.06 -39.77
CA VAL A 69 -17.00 -0.19 -39.98
C VAL A 69 -17.76 0.45 -38.82
N THR A 70 -18.35 1.61 -39.08
CA THR A 70 -19.24 2.31 -38.14
C THR A 70 -20.65 1.74 -38.22
N GLN A 71 -21.49 2.03 -37.22
CA GLN A 71 -22.90 1.58 -37.20
C GLN A 71 -23.64 1.97 -38.49
N ASP A 72 -23.40 3.19 -38.99
CA ASP A 72 -24.06 3.71 -40.19
C ASP A 72 -23.58 3.07 -41.50
N THR A 73 -22.40 2.42 -41.51
CA THR A 73 -21.81 1.82 -42.72
C THR A 73 -21.79 0.30 -42.69
N MET A 74 -22.20 -0.31 -41.56
CA MET A 74 -22.15 -1.74 -41.33
C MET A 74 -23.02 -2.54 -42.29
N PHE A 75 -24.13 -1.96 -42.77
CA PHE A 75 -25.00 -2.59 -43.78
C PHE A 75 -24.29 -2.84 -45.13
N LEU A 76 -23.19 -2.13 -45.43
CA LEU A 76 -22.39 -2.32 -46.64
C LEU A 76 -21.59 -3.63 -46.63
N LEU A 77 -21.47 -4.33 -45.49
CA LEU A 77 -20.85 -5.66 -45.43
C LEU A 77 -21.72 -6.73 -46.10
N GLY A 78 -23.01 -6.46 -46.29
CA GLY A 78 -23.97 -7.38 -46.88
C GLY A 78 -24.61 -8.33 -45.86
N SER A 79 -25.83 -8.76 -46.15
CA SER A 79 -26.66 -9.53 -45.23
C SER A 79 -26.12 -10.92 -44.91
N ASP A 80 -25.42 -11.57 -45.85
CA ASP A 80 -24.82 -12.90 -45.63
C ASP A 80 -23.71 -12.85 -44.56
N ALA A 81 -22.85 -11.84 -44.64
CA ALA A 81 -21.79 -11.63 -43.67
C ALA A 81 -22.35 -11.28 -42.29
N LEU A 82 -23.33 -10.36 -42.23
CA LEU A 82 -23.96 -9.94 -40.98
C LEU A 82 -24.71 -11.10 -40.29
N LYS A 83 -25.42 -11.96 -41.04
CA LYS A 83 -26.04 -13.18 -40.51
C LYS A 83 -25.02 -14.14 -39.91
N SER A 84 -23.90 -14.34 -40.60
CA SER A 84 -22.81 -15.18 -40.11
C SER A 84 -22.18 -14.61 -38.83
N MET A 85 -22.02 -13.28 -38.75
CA MET A 85 -21.53 -12.62 -37.54
C MET A 85 -22.47 -12.89 -36.36
N ILE A 86 -23.78 -12.68 -36.51
CA ILE A 86 -24.77 -12.95 -35.44
C ILE A 86 -24.73 -14.42 -35.01
N GLN A 87 -24.68 -15.37 -35.96
CA GLN A 87 -24.65 -16.79 -35.64
C GLN A 87 -23.39 -17.21 -34.87
N ASN A 88 -22.24 -16.63 -35.19
CA ASN A 88 -20.96 -16.98 -34.58
C ASN A 88 -20.60 -16.07 -33.38
N GLU A 89 -21.41 -15.07 -33.06
CA GLU A 89 -21.11 -14.07 -32.02
C GLU A 89 -21.00 -14.72 -30.64
N ALA A 90 -21.75 -15.79 -30.37
CA ALA A 90 -21.63 -16.55 -29.13
C ALA A 90 -20.20 -17.08 -28.90
N THR A 91 -19.48 -17.45 -29.96
CA THR A 91 -18.11 -17.97 -29.90
C THR A 91 -17.03 -16.88 -29.98
N ARG A 92 -17.42 -15.64 -30.28
CA ARG A 92 -16.47 -14.53 -30.43
C ARG A 92 -15.85 -14.14 -29.08
N PRO A 93 -14.51 -14.09 -28.96
CA PRO A 93 -13.84 -13.66 -27.73
C PRO A 93 -14.21 -12.22 -27.35
N LEU A 94 -14.26 -11.95 -26.04
CA LEU A 94 -14.38 -10.60 -25.53
C LEU A 94 -13.14 -9.78 -25.90
N VAL A 95 -13.37 -8.56 -26.36
CA VAL A 95 -12.30 -7.62 -26.66
C VAL A 95 -12.14 -6.70 -25.46
N PHE A 96 -10.98 -6.77 -24.82
CA PHE A 96 -10.67 -5.96 -23.65
C PHE A 96 -9.87 -4.72 -24.02
N SER A 97 -10.03 -3.67 -23.21
CA SER A 97 -9.21 -2.47 -23.31
C SER A 97 -7.78 -2.73 -22.82
N PRO A 98 -6.79 -1.86 -23.17
CA PRO A 98 -5.43 -1.95 -22.63
C PRO A 98 -5.38 -1.94 -21.10
N ALA A 99 -6.33 -1.24 -20.45
CA ALA A 99 -6.41 -1.15 -18.99
C ALA A 99 -6.64 -2.53 -18.34
N TYR A 100 -7.43 -3.41 -18.95
CA TYR A 100 -7.67 -4.78 -18.45
C TYR A 100 -6.37 -5.57 -18.35
N TYR A 101 -5.55 -5.52 -19.40
CA TYR A 101 -4.26 -6.22 -19.41
C TYR A 101 -3.29 -5.62 -18.39
N GLN A 102 -3.34 -4.30 -18.17
CA GLN A 102 -2.51 -3.66 -17.15
C GLN A 102 -2.95 -4.03 -15.72
N THR A 103 -4.24 -4.06 -15.44
CA THR A 103 -4.80 -4.54 -14.16
C THR A 103 -4.42 -6.00 -13.92
N LYS A 104 -4.55 -6.85 -14.96
CA LYS A 104 -4.19 -8.27 -14.89
C LYS A 104 -2.69 -8.47 -14.65
N GLN A 105 -1.85 -7.68 -15.30
CA GLN A 105 -0.40 -7.69 -15.09
C GLN A 105 -0.07 -7.34 -13.62
N THR A 106 -0.63 -6.23 -13.12
CA THR A 106 -0.43 -5.78 -11.74
C THR A 106 -0.88 -6.84 -10.73
N LEU A 107 -2.00 -7.51 -10.99
CA LEU A 107 -2.49 -8.60 -10.14
C LEU A 107 -1.51 -9.80 -10.13
N LEU A 108 -0.93 -10.14 -11.27
CA LEU A 108 0.09 -11.20 -11.34
C LEU A 108 1.37 -10.80 -10.61
N ASP A 109 1.81 -9.54 -10.76
CA ASP A 109 3.01 -9.02 -10.11
C ASP A 109 2.85 -9.05 -8.58
N ILE A 110 1.69 -8.63 -8.06
CA ILE A 110 1.38 -8.68 -6.63
C ILE A 110 1.32 -10.12 -6.11
N LYS A 111 0.72 -11.06 -6.87
CA LYS A 111 0.67 -12.48 -6.48
C LYS A 111 2.05 -13.13 -6.45
N ASN A 112 2.97 -12.67 -7.31
CA ASN A 112 4.34 -13.16 -7.36
C ASN A 112 5.27 -12.47 -6.35
N LEU A 113 4.81 -11.41 -5.68
CA LEU A 113 5.58 -10.68 -4.68
C LEU A 113 5.83 -11.56 -3.45
N LYS A 114 7.09 -11.94 -3.23
CA LYS A 114 7.51 -12.60 -1.99
C LYS A 114 7.90 -11.55 -0.98
N VAL A 115 7.01 -11.27 -0.04
CA VAL A 115 7.33 -10.43 1.12
C VAL A 115 8.18 -11.25 2.09
N THR A 116 9.45 -10.91 2.19
CA THR A 116 10.34 -11.42 3.24
C THR A 116 10.63 -10.32 4.25
N ALA A 117 10.44 -10.61 5.53
CA ALA A 117 10.68 -9.67 6.64
C ALA A 117 12.12 -9.11 6.67
N ASP A 118 13.07 -9.79 6.01
CA ASP A 118 14.49 -9.42 5.99
C ASP A 118 14.82 -8.16 5.17
N THR A 119 13.90 -7.66 4.34
CA THR A 119 14.18 -6.48 3.47
C THR A 119 13.80 -5.14 4.09
N VAL A 120 13.08 -5.10 5.21
CA VAL A 120 12.60 -3.86 5.82
C VAL A 120 13.35 -3.58 7.12
N HIS A 121 14.32 -2.66 7.06
CA HIS A 121 15.02 -2.18 8.24
C HIS A 121 14.47 -0.81 8.65
N VAL A 122 13.89 -0.73 9.86
CA VAL A 122 13.24 0.48 10.38
C VAL A 122 14.26 1.56 10.77
N TYR A 123 15.50 1.17 11.00
CA TYR A 123 16.59 2.04 11.39
C TYR A 123 17.91 1.51 10.83
N ARG A 124 18.91 2.41 10.71
CA ARG A 124 20.25 2.07 10.23
C ARG A 124 21.28 2.54 11.24
N TYR A 125 22.16 1.64 11.67
CA TYR A 125 23.30 2.01 12.51
C TYR A 125 24.28 2.89 11.74
N VAL A 126 24.51 4.12 12.23
CA VAL A 126 25.64 4.97 11.78
C VAL A 126 26.93 4.55 12.50
N MET A 127 26.81 4.13 13.76
CA MET A 127 27.84 3.42 14.52
C MET A 127 27.17 2.34 15.38
N LYS A 128 27.87 1.22 15.61
CA LYS A 128 27.39 0.20 16.54
C LYS A 128 27.33 0.76 17.97
N PRO A 129 26.42 0.28 18.83
CA PRO A 129 26.39 0.66 20.24
C PRO A 129 27.78 0.48 20.87
N THR A 130 28.33 1.54 21.45
CA THR A 130 29.66 1.52 22.05
C THR A 130 29.58 0.97 23.47
N LEU A 131 30.53 0.12 23.84
CA LEU A 131 30.65 -0.33 25.22
C LEU A 131 31.27 0.80 26.05
N PRO A 132 30.58 1.32 27.09
CA PRO A 132 31.08 2.47 27.82
C PRO A 132 32.32 2.09 28.63
N VAL A 133 33.44 2.77 28.36
CA VAL A 133 34.72 2.54 29.04
C VAL A 133 34.67 2.98 30.51
N ARG A 134 33.82 3.97 30.84
CA ARG A 134 33.64 4.50 32.18
C ARG A 134 32.15 4.58 32.49
N ARG A 135 31.78 4.20 33.72
CA ARG A 135 30.39 4.34 34.21
C ARG A 135 30.06 5.82 34.39
N ASP A 136 28.90 6.24 33.93
CA ASP A 136 28.51 7.65 33.96
C ASP A 136 28.09 8.11 35.38
N SER A 137 27.48 7.21 36.18
CA SER A 137 27.07 7.50 37.56
C SER A 137 26.94 6.26 38.46
N PRO A 138 27.12 6.41 39.79
CA PRO A 138 27.67 7.58 40.49
C PRO A 138 29.19 7.72 40.31
N LYS A 139 29.66 8.97 40.23
CA LYS A 139 31.09 9.33 40.15
C LYS A 139 31.71 9.27 41.54
N THR A 140 32.43 8.19 41.82
CA THR A 140 32.98 7.87 43.15
C THR A 140 33.79 9.01 43.77
N ALA A 141 34.59 9.71 42.96
CA ALA A 141 35.37 10.85 43.43
C ALA A 141 34.49 12.01 43.93
N ILE A 142 33.47 12.40 43.15
CA ILE A 142 32.56 13.49 43.51
C ILE A 142 31.73 13.10 44.72
N THR A 143 31.21 11.86 44.77
CA THR A 143 30.43 11.38 45.91
C THR A 143 31.25 11.36 47.20
N LEU A 144 32.54 11.01 47.12
CA LEU A 144 33.42 10.98 48.28
C LEU A 144 33.71 12.40 48.78
N VAL A 145 34.02 13.34 47.87
CA VAL A 145 34.23 14.76 48.22
C VAL A 145 32.97 15.35 48.87
N LEU A 146 31.79 15.11 48.29
CA LEU A 146 30.54 15.58 48.86
C LEU A 146 30.27 14.96 50.23
N ALA A 147 30.51 13.67 50.41
CA ALA A 147 30.34 13.01 51.71
C ALA A 147 31.25 13.62 52.80
N VAL A 148 32.51 13.92 52.45
CA VAL A 148 33.46 14.57 53.38
C VAL A 148 33.01 15.98 53.73
N LEU A 149 32.60 16.79 52.74
CA LEU A 149 32.12 18.16 52.98
C LEU A 149 30.87 18.17 53.88
N LEU A 150 29.90 17.30 53.60
CA LEU A 150 28.68 17.16 54.40
C LEU A 150 29.00 16.70 55.84
N GLY A 151 29.89 15.71 55.99
CA GLY A 151 30.37 15.26 57.30
C GLY A 151 31.07 16.37 58.09
N GLY A 152 31.90 17.18 57.42
CA GLY A 152 32.58 18.33 58.03
C GLY A 152 31.62 19.41 58.52
N MET A 153 30.63 19.78 57.71
CA MET A 153 29.60 20.76 58.10
C MET A 153 28.78 20.29 59.31
N ILE A 154 28.36 19.02 59.31
CA ILE A 154 27.61 18.43 60.42
C ILE A 154 28.48 18.41 61.69
N GLY A 155 29.75 17.97 61.58
CA GLY A 155 30.68 17.93 62.70
C GLY A 155 30.93 19.32 63.33
N ALA A 156 31.15 20.34 62.50
CA ALA A 156 31.31 21.71 62.95
C ALA A 156 30.06 22.24 63.67
N GLY A 157 28.87 21.94 63.13
CA GLY A 157 27.59 22.31 63.76
C GLY A 157 27.41 21.71 65.16
N ILE A 158 27.79 20.45 65.37
CA ILE A 158 27.70 19.78 66.68
C ILE A 158 28.64 20.44 67.70
N VAL A 159 29.89 20.71 67.32
CA VAL A 159 30.88 21.34 68.21
C VAL A 159 30.46 22.75 68.60
N LEU A 160 30.03 23.56 67.63
CA LEU A 160 29.55 24.91 67.88
C LEU A 160 28.27 24.91 68.72
N GLY A 161 27.31 24.04 68.45
CA GLY A 161 26.09 23.90 69.25
C GLY A 161 26.38 23.50 70.69
N ARG A 162 27.28 22.54 70.90
CA ARG A 162 27.72 22.14 72.25
C ARG A 162 28.44 23.28 72.98
N ASN A 163 29.29 24.02 72.28
CA ASN A 163 29.98 25.17 72.86
C ASN A 163 29.01 26.31 73.19
N ALA A 164 28.08 26.63 72.28
CA ALA A 164 27.08 27.66 72.47
C ALA A 164 26.16 27.34 73.65
N LEU A 165 25.66 26.11 73.79
CA LEU A 165 24.86 25.69 74.96
C LEU A 165 25.65 25.76 76.26
N ARG A 166 26.95 25.44 76.25
CA ARG A 166 27.83 25.56 77.43
C ARG A 166 28.14 27.02 77.79
N SER A 167 28.21 27.89 76.79
CA SER A 167 28.42 29.33 76.93
C SER A 167 27.11 30.12 77.06
N TYR A 168 25.96 29.46 76.98
CA TYR A 168 24.65 30.09 77.12
C TYR A 168 24.37 30.34 78.61
N LYS A 169 24.68 31.54 79.06
CA LYS A 169 24.14 32.03 80.33
C LYS A 169 22.66 32.36 80.08
N PRO A 170 21.71 31.78 80.84
CA PRO A 170 20.31 32.15 80.70
C PRO A 170 20.20 33.66 80.98
N LYS A 171 19.64 34.41 80.02
CA LYS A 171 19.22 35.79 80.28
C LYS A 171 18.12 35.73 81.34
N ALA A 172 18.44 36.19 82.55
CA ALA A 172 17.44 36.45 83.57
C ALA A 172 16.52 37.58 83.09
N LEU A 173 15.23 37.39 83.39
CA LEU A 173 14.09 38.27 83.14
C LEU A 173 14.25 39.62 83.85
#